data_AF-A0A9E8SH71-F1
#
_entry.id   AF-A0A9E8SH71-F1
#
_cell.length_a   1.000
_cell.length_b   1.000
_cell.length_c   1.000
_cell.angle_alpha   90.00
_cell.angle_beta   90.00
_cell.angle_gamma   90.00
#
_symmetry.space_group_name_H-M   'P 1'
#
loop_
_entity.id
_entity.type
_entity.pdbx_description
1 polymer ?
#
loop_
_entity_poly.entity_id
_entity_poly.type
_entity_poly.pdbx_seq_one_letter_code
_entity_poly.pdbx_strand_id
1 'polypeptide(L)'
;MKPSASAFVSNIANILVEIRQNINTYTSSKHRLLLLDLSNQLEHTLLTETQKWETTTLAQNLDKINSLTCAAMGTGLIEPWEYHAIESDISNKIAEEQLSIAQLNELLTISRSVVEWSASMVKANYQEAVDNYTTFEPLAYGFIDDRVRSSIALSLGETVSTLGAFVAKTSNINNAVMTIESQSAIRGLNPGYAYGELVVVDGNPDAVEVNTNKIYIFEKPPSDLKPVAGIMTVSEGNLVSHVQLLARNLGIPNAALSYDNLKALKKHSAKMYFMRSLIKGM
;
A
#
# COMPACT_ATOMS: atom_id res chain seq x y z
N MET A 1 -20.37 -2.72 29.69
CA MET A 1 -18.92 -2.82 29.47
C MET A 1 -18.58 -2.12 28.16
N LYS A 2 -17.59 -1.24 28.12
CA LYS A 2 -17.11 -0.66 26.86
C LYS A 2 -16.43 -1.78 26.06
N PRO A 3 -16.76 -2.02 24.78
CA PRO A 3 -16.07 -3.03 23.98
C PRO A 3 -14.57 -2.76 23.91
N SER A 4 -13.76 -3.80 23.73
CA SER A 4 -12.32 -3.65 23.46
C SER A 4 -12.12 -2.87 22.16
N ALA A 5 -10.96 -2.21 22.00
CA ALA A 5 -10.66 -1.46 20.78
C ALA A 5 -10.75 -2.34 19.52
N SER A 6 -10.26 -3.58 19.59
CA SER A 6 -10.42 -4.61 18.54
C SER A 6 -11.89 -4.83 18.19
N ALA A 7 -12.71 -5.25 19.17
CA ALA A 7 -14.13 -5.53 18.93
C ALA A 7 -14.90 -4.30 18.41
N PHE A 8 -14.56 -3.11 18.89
CA PHE A 8 -15.19 -1.87 18.42
C PHE A 8 -14.87 -1.57 16.96
N VAL A 9 -13.59 -1.67 16.57
CA VAL A 9 -13.13 -1.46 15.20
C VAL A 9 -13.74 -2.51 14.25
N SER A 10 -13.71 -3.79 14.60
CA SER A 10 -14.28 -4.86 13.77
C SER A 10 -15.79 -4.70 13.59
N ASN A 11 -16.51 -4.29 14.64
CA ASN A 11 -17.96 -4.03 14.55
C ASN A 11 -18.28 -2.87 13.60
N ILE A 12 -17.52 -1.77 13.66
CA ILE A 12 -17.71 -0.65 12.73
C ILE A 12 -17.42 -1.10 11.30
N ALA A 13 -16.34 -1.86 11.08
CA ALA A 13 -15.99 -2.40 9.76
C ALA A 13 -17.15 -3.23 9.19
N ASN A 14 -17.69 -4.17 9.97
CA ASN A 14 -18.83 -4.99 9.55
C ASN A 14 -20.07 -4.15 9.22
N ILE A 15 -20.39 -3.13 10.03
CA ILE A 15 -21.53 -2.23 9.75
C ILE A 15 -21.31 -1.48 8.43
N LEU A 16 -20.09 -1.00 8.15
CA LEU A 16 -19.78 -0.34 6.90
C LEU A 16 -19.93 -1.28 5.69
N VAL A 17 -19.48 -2.53 5.80
CA VAL A 17 -19.71 -3.57 4.79
C VAL A 17 -21.21 -3.78 4.54
N GLU A 18 -21.99 -3.94 5.61
CA GLU A 18 -23.44 -4.12 5.52
C GLU A 18 -24.13 -2.94 4.84
N ILE A 19 -23.74 -1.71 5.19
CA ILE A 19 -24.25 -0.49 4.52
C ILE A 19 -23.89 -0.54 3.03
N ARG A 20 -22.61 -0.76 2.69
CA ARG A 20 -22.14 -0.75 1.30
C ARG A 20 -22.88 -1.78 0.43
N GLN A 21 -23.05 -3.00 0.93
CA GLN A 21 -23.70 -4.07 0.19
C GLN A 21 -25.22 -3.87 0.05
N ASN A 22 -25.87 -3.30 1.07
CA ASN A 22 -27.33 -3.26 1.14
C ASN A 22 -27.95 -1.89 0.85
N ILE A 23 -27.17 -0.81 0.66
CA ILE A 23 -27.72 0.55 0.48
C ILE A 23 -28.76 0.63 -0.65
N ASN A 24 -28.57 -0.13 -1.72
CA ASN A 24 -29.48 -0.14 -2.87
C ASN A 24 -30.78 -0.93 -2.63
N THR A 25 -30.85 -1.75 -1.57
CA THR A 25 -32.06 -2.51 -1.20
C THR A 25 -33.15 -1.59 -0.62
N TYR A 26 -32.78 -0.44 -0.07
CA TYR A 26 -33.71 0.57 0.43
C TYR A 26 -34.35 1.32 -0.74
N THR A 27 -35.68 1.41 -0.81
CA THR A 27 -36.38 2.10 -1.92
C THR A 27 -36.40 3.62 -1.78
N SER A 28 -36.30 4.14 -0.56
CA SER A 28 -36.33 5.58 -0.27
C SER A 28 -34.96 6.23 -0.45
N SER A 29 -34.86 7.23 -1.33
CA SER A 29 -33.65 8.04 -1.49
C SER A 29 -33.21 8.74 -0.20
N LYS A 30 -34.18 9.14 0.64
CA LYS A 30 -33.90 9.74 1.96
C LYS A 30 -33.24 8.74 2.92
N HIS A 31 -33.64 7.47 2.90
CA HIS A 31 -32.99 6.44 3.72
C HIS A 31 -31.58 6.14 3.21
N ARG A 32 -31.38 6.09 1.89
CA ARG A 32 -30.04 5.93 1.30
C ARG A 32 -29.11 7.08 1.72
N LEU A 33 -29.59 8.33 1.68
CA LEU A 33 -28.81 9.48 2.11
C LEU A 33 -28.44 9.40 3.60
N LEU A 34 -29.38 9.02 4.47
CA LEU A 34 -29.10 8.82 5.90
C LEU A 34 -28.04 7.72 6.15
N LEU A 35 -28.06 6.66 5.34
CA LEU A 35 -27.04 5.60 5.42
C LEU A 35 -25.66 6.08 4.97
N LEU A 36 -25.59 6.96 3.96
CA LEU A 36 -24.33 7.62 3.56
C LEU A 36 -23.81 8.57 4.64
N ASP A 37 -24.69 9.35 5.27
CA ASP A 37 -24.30 10.22 6.38
C ASP A 37 -23.80 9.41 7.58
N LEU A 38 -24.43 8.27 7.85
CA LEU A 38 -23.99 7.33 8.88
C LEU A 38 -22.64 6.70 8.50
N SER A 39 -22.44 6.26 7.25
CA SER A 39 -21.17 5.67 6.82
C SER A 39 -20.03 6.67 7.00
N ASN A 40 -20.20 7.92 6.60
CA ASN A 40 -19.21 8.98 6.78
C ASN A 40 -18.82 9.19 8.27
N GLN A 41 -19.81 9.16 9.18
CA GLN A 41 -19.56 9.28 10.62
C GLN A 41 -18.82 8.06 11.20
N LEU A 42 -19.21 6.86 10.75
CA LEU A 42 -18.56 5.61 11.12
C LEU A 42 -17.12 5.56 10.63
N GLU A 43 -16.85 5.99 9.39
CA GLU A 43 -15.50 6.09 8.82
C GLU A 43 -14.60 7.03 9.63
N HIS A 44 -15.10 8.20 10.01
CA HIS A 44 -14.35 9.14 10.85
C HIS A 44 -14.03 8.52 12.23
N THR A 45 -15.00 7.84 12.83
CA THR A 45 -14.80 7.15 14.11
C THR A 45 -13.81 6.01 13.97
N LEU A 46 -13.92 5.22 12.91
CA LEU A 46 -13.02 4.12 12.59
C LEU A 46 -11.59 4.59 12.44
N LEU A 47 -11.34 5.67 11.69
CA LEU A 47 -10.00 6.25 11.55
C LEU A 47 -9.39 6.61 12.90
N THR A 48 -10.18 7.22 13.79
CA THR A 48 -9.71 7.65 15.11
C THR A 48 -9.43 6.45 16.02
N GLU A 49 -10.30 5.45 16.04
CA GLU A 49 -10.16 4.31 16.95
C GLU A 49 -9.12 3.29 16.48
N THR A 50 -8.91 3.14 15.17
CA THR A 50 -7.84 2.30 14.61
C THR A 50 -6.44 2.80 14.96
N GLN A 51 -6.25 4.13 15.03
CA GLN A 51 -5.00 4.74 15.50
C GLN A 51 -4.75 4.50 17.01
N LYS A 52 -5.81 4.40 17.82
CA LYS A 52 -5.71 4.08 19.25
C LYS A 52 -5.49 2.58 19.53
N TRP A 53 -5.77 1.72 18.55
CA TRP A 53 -5.61 0.28 18.71
C TRP A 53 -4.15 -0.12 18.54
N GLU A 54 -3.43 -0.19 19.65
CA GLU A 54 -2.06 -0.73 19.69
C GLU A 54 -2.05 -2.26 19.74
N THR A 55 -1.07 -2.89 19.07
CA THR A 55 -0.91 -4.34 19.02
C THR A 55 0.45 -4.73 19.59
N THR A 56 0.49 -5.62 20.57
CA THR A 56 1.75 -6.06 21.23
C THR A 56 2.19 -7.46 20.83
N THR A 57 1.28 -8.28 20.31
CA THR A 57 1.56 -9.66 19.87
C THR A 57 1.32 -9.82 18.38
N LEU A 58 1.92 -10.87 17.78
CA LEU A 58 1.67 -11.22 16.39
C LEU A 58 0.17 -11.47 16.13
N ALA A 59 -0.49 -12.22 17.02
CA ALA A 59 -1.91 -12.51 16.89
C ALA A 59 -2.77 -11.23 16.86
N GLN A 60 -2.49 -10.26 17.73
CA GLN A 60 -3.19 -8.97 17.73
C GLN A 60 -2.90 -8.15 16.47
N ASN A 61 -1.67 -8.20 15.95
CA ASN A 61 -1.31 -7.51 14.72
C ASN A 61 -2.05 -8.09 13.51
N LEU A 62 -2.12 -9.43 13.42
CA LEU A 62 -2.88 -10.12 12.38
C LEU A 62 -4.39 -9.87 12.50
N ASP A 63 -4.96 -9.87 13.71
CA ASP A 63 -6.36 -9.52 13.96
C ASP A 63 -6.69 -8.09 13.50
N LYS A 64 -5.77 -7.15 13.76
CA LYS A 64 -5.89 -5.77 13.28
C LYS A 64 -5.84 -5.69 11.75
N ILE A 65 -4.93 -6.43 11.10
CA ILE A 65 -4.88 -6.51 9.63
C ILE A 65 -6.19 -7.06 9.06
N ASN A 66 -6.73 -8.13 9.63
CA ASN A 66 -7.98 -8.72 9.18
C ASN A 66 -9.15 -7.73 9.29
N SER A 67 -9.26 -7.08 10.45
CA SER A 67 -10.29 -6.05 10.70
C SER A 67 -10.16 -4.86 9.76
N LEU A 68 -8.94 -4.40 9.49
CA LEU A 68 -8.68 -3.28 8.57
C LEU A 68 -8.87 -3.67 7.10
N THR A 69 -8.69 -4.94 6.75
CA THR A 69 -9.00 -5.46 5.41
C THR A 69 -10.51 -5.48 5.16
N CYS A 70 -11.30 -5.93 6.15
CA CYS A 70 -12.75 -5.79 6.14
C CYS A 70 -13.18 -4.31 6.07
N ALA A 71 -12.55 -3.44 6.85
CA ALA A 71 -12.80 -2.00 6.78
C ALA A 71 -12.51 -1.41 5.40
N ALA A 72 -11.42 -1.80 4.74
CA ALA A 72 -11.08 -1.33 3.39
C ALA A 72 -12.19 -1.67 2.38
N MET A 73 -12.81 -2.84 2.52
CA MET A 73 -13.98 -3.22 1.75
C MET A 73 -15.20 -2.37 2.16
N GLY A 74 -15.45 -2.19 3.46
CA GLY A 74 -16.57 -1.38 3.93
C GLY A 74 -16.53 0.09 3.47
N THR A 75 -15.35 0.69 3.40
CA THR A 75 -15.13 2.10 3.01
C THR A 75 -14.92 2.32 1.51
N GLY A 76 -14.92 1.25 0.70
CA GLY A 76 -14.73 1.39 -0.74
C GLY A 76 -13.28 1.62 -1.19
N LEU A 77 -12.29 1.32 -0.35
CA LEU A 77 -10.88 1.35 -0.72
C LEU A 77 -10.47 0.13 -1.55
N ILE A 78 -11.13 -1.00 -1.38
CA ILE A 78 -10.99 -2.18 -2.24
C ILE A 78 -12.36 -2.64 -2.70
N GLU A 79 -12.43 -3.38 -3.80
CA GLU A 79 -13.68 -3.94 -4.31
C GLU A 79 -14.12 -5.19 -3.55
N PRO A 80 -15.43 -5.52 -3.54
CA PRO A 80 -15.93 -6.74 -2.90
C PRO A 80 -15.26 -8.01 -3.43
N TRP A 81 -14.98 -8.10 -4.74
CA TRP A 81 -14.35 -9.27 -5.33
C TRP A 81 -12.88 -9.42 -4.92
N GLU A 82 -12.14 -8.32 -4.73
CA GLU A 82 -10.77 -8.33 -4.22
C GLU A 82 -10.75 -8.86 -2.79
N TYR A 83 -11.69 -8.40 -1.96
CA TYR A 83 -11.86 -8.86 -0.59
C TYR A 83 -12.23 -10.35 -0.50
N HIS A 84 -13.25 -10.79 -1.25
CA HIS A 84 -13.70 -12.19 -1.25
C HIS A 84 -12.62 -13.17 -1.75
N ALA A 85 -11.70 -12.71 -2.60
CA ALA A 85 -10.58 -13.52 -3.08
C ALA A 85 -9.55 -13.83 -1.98
N ILE A 86 -9.47 -13.02 -0.91
CA ILE A 86 -8.43 -13.12 0.12
C ILE A 86 -8.97 -13.39 1.53
N GLU A 87 -10.24 -13.11 1.81
CA GLU A 87 -10.78 -13.13 3.19
C GLU A 87 -10.67 -14.51 3.85
N SER A 88 -10.89 -15.57 3.08
CA SER A 88 -10.83 -16.95 3.59
C SER A 88 -9.39 -17.35 3.90
N ASP A 89 -8.44 -16.95 3.04
CA ASP A 89 -7.02 -17.22 3.22
C ASP A 89 -6.45 -16.50 4.44
N ILE A 90 -6.88 -15.25 4.68
CA ILE A 90 -6.50 -14.49 5.87
C ILE A 90 -7.12 -15.14 7.12
N SER A 91 -8.44 -15.34 7.12
CA SER A 91 -9.17 -15.83 8.30
C SER A 91 -8.72 -17.22 8.74
N ASN A 92 -8.53 -18.15 7.78
CA ASN A 92 -8.10 -19.51 8.08
C ASN A 92 -6.70 -19.53 8.70
N LYS A 93 -5.74 -18.78 8.14
CA LYS A 93 -4.38 -18.72 8.67
C LYS A 93 -4.33 -18.03 10.04
N ILE A 94 -5.15 -17.01 10.28
CA ILE A 94 -5.21 -16.33 11.59
C ILE A 94 -5.79 -17.23 12.69
N ALA A 95 -6.67 -18.16 12.32
CA ALA A 95 -7.24 -19.13 13.26
C ALA A 95 -6.26 -20.24 13.69
N GLU A 96 -5.12 -20.41 13.00
CA GLU A 96 -4.10 -21.39 13.37
C GLU A 96 -3.33 -20.96 14.62
N GLU A 97 -3.10 -21.90 15.55
CA GLU A 97 -2.28 -21.64 16.76
C GLU A 97 -0.80 -21.43 16.43
N GLN A 98 -0.33 -21.98 15.30
CA GLN A 98 1.06 -21.91 14.85
C GLN A 98 1.10 -21.67 13.35
N LEU A 99 1.96 -20.73 12.92
CA LEU A 99 2.18 -20.42 11.51
C LEU A 99 3.63 -20.69 11.13
N SER A 100 3.83 -21.35 9.99
CA SER A 100 5.14 -21.44 9.37
C SER A 100 5.60 -20.08 8.83
N ILE A 101 6.92 -19.91 8.67
CA ILE A 101 7.48 -18.70 8.05
C ILE A 101 6.94 -18.51 6.62
N ALA A 102 6.67 -19.59 5.89
CA ALA A 102 6.09 -19.53 4.55
C ALA A 102 4.67 -18.94 4.59
N GLN A 103 3.78 -19.49 5.43
CA GLN A 103 2.42 -18.95 5.60
C GLN A 103 2.41 -17.49 6.08
N LEU A 104 3.38 -17.12 6.93
CA LEU A 104 3.50 -15.75 7.40
C LEU A 104 3.94 -14.77 6.29
N ASN A 105 4.81 -15.22 5.37
CA ASN A 105 5.17 -14.46 4.18
C ASN A 105 4.02 -14.34 3.19
N GLU A 106 3.21 -15.38 3.04
CA GLU A 106 1.97 -15.33 2.23
C GLU A 106 1.00 -14.30 2.80
N LEU A 107 0.72 -14.34 4.11
CA LEU A 107 -0.10 -13.34 4.79
C LEU A 107 0.43 -11.92 4.60
N LEU A 108 1.75 -11.73 4.76
CA LEU A 108 2.38 -10.43 4.53
C LEU A 108 2.19 -9.95 3.09
N THR A 109 2.28 -10.85 2.11
CA THR A 109 2.11 -10.53 0.69
C THR A 109 0.68 -10.14 0.37
N ILE A 110 -0.29 -10.92 0.86
CA ILE A 110 -1.73 -10.62 0.73
C ILE A 110 -2.01 -9.25 1.36
N SER A 111 -1.57 -9.03 2.60
CA SER A 111 -1.86 -7.80 3.34
C SER A 111 -1.25 -6.56 2.68
N ARG A 112 -0.07 -6.69 2.07
CA ARG A 112 0.53 -5.61 1.25
C ARG A 112 -0.30 -5.31 0.01
N SER A 113 -0.80 -6.34 -0.65
CA SER A 113 -1.66 -6.17 -1.83
C SER A 113 -2.89 -5.35 -1.48
N VAL A 114 -3.51 -5.57 -0.31
CA VAL A 114 -4.64 -4.75 0.17
C VAL A 114 -4.27 -3.27 0.34
N VAL A 115 -3.10 -2.96 0.90
CA VAL A 115 -2.60 -1.58 1.03
C VAL A 115 -2.41 -0.94 -0.34
N GLU A 116 -1.81 -1.70 -1.27
CA GLU A 116 -1.54 -1.24 -2.64
C GLU A 116 -2.85 -1.00 -3.42
N TRP A 117 -3.82 -1.91 -3.33
CA TRP A 117 -5.14 -1.77 -3.93
C TRP A 117 -5.88 -0.57 -3.34
N SER A 118 -5.81 -0.36 -2.02
CA SER A 118 -6.42 0.79 -1.34
C SER A 118 -5.91 2.13 -1.89
N ALA A 119 -4.59 2.26 -2.06
CA ALA A 119 -4.00 3.47 -2.64
C ALA A 119 -4.30 3.61 -4.15
N SER A 120 -4.31 2.47 -4.86
CA SER A 120 -4.56 2.43 -6.30
C SER A 120 -6.02 2.76 -6.64
N MET A 121 -6.98 2.40 -5.80
CA MET A 121 -8.39 2.71 -5.98
C MET A 121 -8.64 4.22 -6.01
N VAL A 122 -8.01 4.96 -5.09
CA VAL A 122 -8.08 6.43 -5.06
C VAL A 122 -7.48 7.02 -6.34
N LYS A 123 -6.31 6.52 -6.77
CA LYS A 123 -5.68 6.95 -8.02
C LYS A 123 -6.56 6.66 -9.23
N ALA A 124 -7.10 5.46 -9.34
CA ALA A 124 -7.92 5.04 -10.47
C ALA A 124 -9.16 5.92 -10.66
N ASN A 125 -9.78 6.38 -9.57
CA ASN A 125 -10.97 7.21 -9.63
C ASN A 125 -10.68 8.71 -9.79
N TYR A 126 -9.57 9.21 -9.25
CA TYR A 126 -9.36 10.66 -9.11
C TYR A 126 -8.14 11.20 -9.86
N GLN A 127 -7.23 10.37 -10.37
CA GLN A 127 -5.97 10.86 -10.95
C GLN A 127 -6.21 11.83 -12.12
N GLU A 128 -7.10 11.51 -13.05
CA GLU A 128 -7.39 12.38 -14.21
C GLU A 128 -7.92 13.75 -13.76
N ALA A 129 -8.84 13.76 -12.79
CA ALA A 129 -9.36 15.01 -12.23
C ALA A 129 -8.24 15.79 -11.53
N VAL A 130 -7.41 15.14 -10.71
CA VAL A 130 -6.28 15.78 -10.04
C VAL A 130 -5.31 16.38 -11.04
N ASP A 131 -4.96 15.67 -12.11
CA ASP A 131 -4.05 16.15 -13.16
C ASP A 131 -4.63 17.39 -13.85
N ASN A 132 -5.93 17.37 -14.18
CA ASN A 132 -6.63 18.51 -14.78
C ASN A 132 -6.62 19.75 -13.87
N TYR A 133 -6.95 19.59 -12.58
CA TYR A 133 -6.99 20.70 -11.63
C TYR A 133 -5.58 21.23 -11.30
N THR A 134 -4.57 20.35 -11.25
CA THR A 134 -3.17 20.73 -10.97
C THR A 134 -2.61 21.73 -12.00
N THR A 135 -3.18 21.77 -13.22
CA THR A 135 -2.78 22.72 -14.27
C THR A 135 -3.02 24.18 -13.88
N PHE A 136 -4.01 24.47 -13.03
CA PHE A 136 -4.36 25.84 -12.60
C PHE A 136 -4.44 26.03 -11.08
N GLU A 137 -4.46 24.95 -10.29
CA GLU A 137 -4.43 24.98 -8.82
C GLU A 137 -3.39 23.97 -8.31
N PRO A 138 -2.14 24.40 -8.02
CA PRO A 138 -1.07 23.51 -7.59
C PRO A 138 -1.36 22.72 -6.30
N LEU A 139 -2.25 23.21 -5.42
CA LEU A 139 -2.63 22.47 -4.20
C LEU A 139 -3.41 21.18 -4.50
N ALA A 140 -4.01 21.06 -5.70
CA ALA A 140 -4.72 19.85 -6.11
C ALA A 140 -3.81 18.62 -6.19
N TYR A 141 -2.50 18.80 -6.45
CA TYR A 141 -1.54 17.70 -6.56
C TYR A 141 -1.52 16.79 -5.33
N GLY A 142 -1.68 17.36 -4.13
CA GLY A 142 -1.65 16.61 -2.87
C GLY A 142 -2.90 15.76 -2.58
N PHE A 143 -3.98 15.93 -3.35
CA PHE A 143 -5.28 15.34 -3.03
C PHE A 143 -5.27 13.81 -2.85
N ILE A 144 -4.51 13.09 -3.70
CA ILE A 144 -4.43 11.63 -3.61
C ILE A 144 -3.74 11.20 -2.30
N ASP A 145 -2.61 11.82 -1.96
CA ASP A 145 -1.89 11.51 -0.71
C ASP A 145 -2.76 11.84 0.51
N ASP A 146 -3.40 13.01 0.51
CA ASP A 146 -4.31 13.41 1.58
C ASP A 146 -5.47 12.42 1.73
N ARG A 147 -6.07 11.98 0.62
CA ARG A 147 -7.17 11.00 0.66
C ARG A 147 -6.72 9.65 1.21
N VAL A 148 -5.57 9.14 0.79
CA VAL A 148 -5.04 7.86 1.30
C VAL A 148 -4.70 7.99 2.78
N ARG A 149 -4.04 9.08 3.18
CA ARG A 149 -3.60 9.33 4.55
C ARG A 149 -4.75 9.59 5.54
N SER A 150 -5.83 10.23 5.07
CA SER A 150 -7.05 10.45 5.86
C SER A 150 -8.00 9.25 5.86
N SER A 151 -7.54 8.07 5.43
CA SER A 151 -8.33 6.84 5.41
C SER A 151 -7.70 5.74 6.27
N ILE A 152 -8.40 4.63 6.44
CA ILE A 152 -7.86 3.45 7.13
C ILE A 152 -6.64 2.84 6.45
N ALA A 153 -6.35 3.21 5.18
CA ALA A 153 -5.19 2.70 4.45
C ALA A 153 -3.87 3.05 5.15
N LEU A 154 -3.79 4.20 5.82
CA LEU A 154 -2.63 4.57 6.63
C LEU A 154 -2.41 3.57 7.77
N SER A 155 -3.44 3.35 8.60
CA SER A 155 -3.35 2.42 9.73
C SER A 155 -3.09 0.98 9.27
N LEU A 156 -3.66 0.59 8.12
CA LEU A 156 -3.40 -0.72 7.52
C LEU A 156 -1.93 -0.81 7.09
N GLY A 157 -1.40 0.18 6.37
CA GLY A 157 -0.02 0.24 5.93
C GLY A 157 0.99 0.18 7.09
N GLU A 158 0.73 0.90 8.18
CA GLU A 158 1.53 0.86 9.41
C GLU A 158 1.50 -0.53 10.08
N THR A 159 0.31 -1.13 10.17
CA THR A 159 0.12 -2.45 10.77
C THR A 159 0.82 -3.54 9.95
N VAL A 160 0.69 -3.50 8.62
CA VAL A 160 1.39 -4.39 7.70
C VAL A 160 2.90 -4.19 7.72
N SER A 161 3.37 -2.96 7.91
CA SER A 161 4.80 -2.67 8.07
C SER A 161 5.37 -3.32 9.34
N THR A 162 4.59 -3.31 10.43
CA THR A 162 4.92 -4.02 11.68
C THR A 162 5.02 -5.53 11.47
N LEU A 163 4.05 -6.14 10.76
CA LEU A 163 4.13 -7.56 10.36
C LEU A 163 5.39 -7.83 9.53
N GLY A 164 5.70 -6.97 8.56
CA GLY A 164 6.89 -7.10 7.73
C GLY A 164 8.19 -7.05 8.52
N ALA A 165 8.28 -6.19 9.54
CA ALA A 165 9.42 -6.12 10.44
C ALA A 165 9.55 -7.40 11.28
N PHE A 166 8.44 -7.93 11.78
CA PHE A 166 8.40 -9.19 12.52
C PHE A 166 8.85 -10.36 11.64
N VAL A 167 8.32 -10.48 10.41
CA VAL A 167 8.71 -11.52 9.45
C VAL A 167 10.20 -11.43 9.13
N ALA A 168 10.72 -10.24 8.84
CA ALA A 168 12.14 -10.05 8.54
C ALA A 168 13.04 -10.51 9.69
N LYS A 169 12.69 -10.14 10.93
CA LYS A 169 13.41 -10.55 12.14
C LYS A 169 13.39 -12.07 12.33
N THR A 170 12.24 -12.71 12.13
CA THR A 170 12.05 -14.15 12.36
C THR A 170 12.65 -15.01 11.24
N SER A 171 12.62 -14.52 10.00
CA SER A 171 13.15 -15.23 8.82
C SER A 171 14.64 -14.95 8.56
N ASN A 172 15.25 -14.03 9.31
CA ASN A 172 16.60 -13.50 9.07
C ASN A 172 16.77 -12.88 7.66
N ILE A 173 15.66 -12.50 7.02
CA ILE A 173 15.65 -11.89 5.69
C ILE A 173 15.72 -10.36 5.85
N ASN A 174 16.94 -9.82 5.82
CA ASN A 174 17.16 -8.38 5.90
C ASN A 174 17.29 -7.75 4.50
N ASN A 175 16.61 -6.61 4.32
CA ASN A 175 16.99 -5.67 3.27
C ASN A 175 18.17 -4.83 3.80
N ALA A 176 19.07 -4.44 2.91
CA ALA A 176 20.22 -3.58 3.24
C ALA A 176 20.17 -2.33 2.36
N VAL A 177 19.18 -1.48 2.63
CA VAL A 177 18.97 -0.23 1.89
C VAL A 177 19.48 0.93 2.74
N MET A 178 20.76 1.27 2.57
CA MET A 178 21.42 2.37 3.26
C MET A 178 21.13 2.35 4.78
N THR A 179 20.73 3.49 5.35
CA THR A 179 20.40 3.67 6.77
C THR A 179 18.96 4.12 6.96
N ILE A 180 18.07 3.83 6.01
CA ILE A 180 16.66 4.24 6.13
C ILE A 180 15.89 3.28 7.04
N GLU A 181 14.86 3.80 7.70
CA GLU A 181 13.92 3.01 8.49
C GLU A 181 12.90 2.29 7.59
N SER A 182 12.11 1.39 8.17
CA SER A 182 11.03 0.67 7.47
C SER A 182 11.47 -0.04 6.19
N GLN A 183 12.69 -0.58 6.16
CA GLN A 183 13.23 -1.30 5.00
C GLN A 183 12.43 -2.55 4.65
N SER A 184 11.64 -3.08 5.59
CA SER A 184 10.73 -4.20 5.36
C SER A 184 9.72 -3.90 4.26
N ALA A 185 9.32 -2.64 4.06
CA ALA A 185 8.40 -2.21 3.00
C ALA A 185 9.00 -2.25 1.59
N ILE A 186 10.32 -2.42 1.46
CA ILE A 186 11.00 -2.50 0.16
C ILE A 186 10.94 -3.94 -0.35
N ARG A 187 10.37 -4.12 -1.54
CA ARG A 187 10.20 -5.44 -2.18
C ARG A 187 10.91 -5.46 -3.52
N GLY A 188 11.89 -6.34 -3.69
CA GLY A 188 12.45 -6.61 -5.01
C GLY A 188 11.42 -7.30 -5.90
N LEU A 189 11.31 -6.84 -7.16
CA LEU A 189 10.32 -7.31 -8.13
C LEU A 189 10.96 -8.12 -9.25
N ASN A 190 12.00 -7.60 -9.89
CA ASN A 190 12.84 -8.31 -10.84
C ASN A 190 14.27 -8.39 -10.28
N PRO A 191 14.88 -9.59 -10.27
CA PRO A 191 16.20 -9.77 -9.72
C PRO A 191 17.25 -9.17 -10.67
N GLY A 192 18.32 -8.64 -10.09
CA GLY A 192 19.42 -8.08 -10.87
C GLY A 192 20.32 -7.19 -10.04
N TYR A 193 21.31 -6.62 -10.72
CA TYR A 193 22.30 -5.74 -10.13
C TYR A 193 22.49 -4.51 -11.01
N ALA A 194 22.65 -3.36 -10.39
CA ALA A 194 22.91 -2.11 -11.07
C ALA A 194 23.93 -1.29 -10.29
N TYR A 195 24.74 -0.52 -11.01
CA TYR A 195 25.61 0.49 -10.44
C TYR A 195 25.37 1.79 -11.19
N GLY A 196 25.04 2.85 -10.46
CA GLY A 196 24.68 4.12 -11.07
C GLY A 196 24.43 5.21 -10.03
N GLU A 197 24.32 6.43 -10.53
CA GLU A 197 23.90 7.56 -9.71
C GLU A 197 22.42 7.39 -9.34
N LEU A 198 22.08 7.57 -8.06
CA LEU A 198 20.70 7.50 -7.57
C LEU A 198 19.99 8.84 -7.79
N VAL A 199 18.92 8.82 -8.58
CA VAL A 199 18.09 9.99 -8.85
C VAL A 199 16.71 9.77 -8.24
N VAL A 200 16.33 10.62 -7.29
CA VAL A 200 15.01 10.54 -6.65
C VAL A 200 14.11 11.63 -7.24
N VAL A 201 13.03 11.20 -7.88
CA VAL A 201 12.03 12.04 -8.52
C VAL A 201 10.75 11.99 -7.69
N ASP A 202 10.46 13.10 -7.01
CA ASP A 202 9.23 13.35 -6.26
C ASP A 202 8.46 14.44 -6.99
N GLY A 203 7.20 14.22 -7.35
CA GLY A 203 6.45 15.14 -8.23
C GLY A 203 6.24 14.63 -9.65
N ASN A 204 6.09 15.58 -10.59
CA ASN A 204 5.77 15.29 -11.99
C ASN A 204 6.95 14.62 -12.74
N PRO A 205 6.82 13.35 -13.14
CA PRO A 205 7.90 12.58 -13.78
C PRO A 205 8.15 12.96 -15.24
N ASP A 206 7.17 13.56 -15.92
CA ASP A 206 7.24 13.82 -17.37
C ASP A 206 8.20 14.98 -17.73
N ALA A 207 8.70 15.70 -16.72
CA ALA A 207 9.71 16.75 -16.88
C ALA A 207 11.15 16.25 -16.74
N VAL A 208 11.39 14.96 -16.43
CA VAL A 208 12.71 14.42 -16.14
C VAL A 208 13.24 13.59 -17.30
N GLU A 209 14.28 14.08 -17.98
CA GLU A 209 15.01 13.28 -18.96
C GLU A 209 15.81 12.18 -18.24
N VAL A 210 15.51 10.92 -18.57
CA VAL A 210 16.14 9.75 -17.93
C VAL A 210 17.41 9.30 -18.67
N ASN A 211 18.40 8.83 -17.91
CA ASN A 211 19.68 8.33 -18.41
C ASN A 211 19.82 6.83 -18.15
N THR A 212 20.31 6.09 -19.15
CA THR A 212 20.43 4.63 -19.11
C THR A 212 21.33 4.10 -17.99
N ASN A 213 22.27 4.91 -17.49
CA ASN A 213 23.28 4.49 -16.51
C ASN A 213 22.95 4.89 -15.07
N LYS A 214 21.74 5.41 -14.83
CA LYS A 214 21.31 5.87 -13.51
C LYS A 214 20.24 4.96 -12.90
N ILE A 215 20.16 5.00 -11.58
CA ILE A 215 19.15 4.28 -10.80
C ILE A 215 18.10 5.31 -10.39
N TYR A 216 16.84 5.08 -10.78
CA TYR A 216 15.77 6.04 -10.52
C TYR A 216 14.82 5.55 -9.43
N ILE A 217 14.41 6.48 -8.57
CA ILE A 217 13.27 6.31 -7.66
C ILE A 217 12.17 7.25 -8.11
N PHE A 218 11.00 6.71 -8.44
CA PHE A 218 9.84 7.47 -8.86
C PHE A 218 8.69 7.34 -7.88
N GLU A 219 7.98 8.43 -7.64
CA GLU A 219 6.64 8.35 -7.05
C GLU A 219 5.66 7.72 -8.08
N LYS A 220 5.68 8.23 -9.32
CA LYS A 220 5.00 7.68 -10.49
C LYS A 220 6.01 7.68 -11.65
N PRO A 221 6.27 6.56 -12.33
CA PRO A 221 7.16 6.57 -13.48
C PRO A 221 6.49 7.27 -14.68
N PRO A 222 7.28 7.89 -15.58
CA PRO A 222 6.75 8.49 -16.82
C PRO A 222 6.19 7.39 -17.73
N SER A 223 5.20 7.74 -18.56
CA SER A 223 4.49 6.75 -19.39
C SER A 223 5.40 6.12 -20.45
N ASP A 224 6.35 6.89 -20.96
CA ASP A 224 7.37 6.49 -21.93
C ASP A 224 8.76 6.42 -21.26
N LEU A 225 8.85 5.63 -20.18
CA LEU A 225 10.12 5.44 -19.48
C LEU A 225 11.11 4.69 -20.39
N LYS A 226 12.18 5.39 -20.80
CA LYS A 226 13.32 4.75 -21.48
C LYS A 226 14.05 3.79 -20.53
N PRO A 227 14.80 2.80 -21.07
CA PRO A 227 15.61 1.90 -20.24
C PRO A 227 16.57 2.66 -19.31
N VAL A 228 16.69 2.20 -18.07
CA VAL A 228 17.59 2.75 -17.03
C VAL A 228 18.31 1.60 -16.31
N ALA A 229 19.31 1.92 -15.49
CA ALA A 229 20.12 0.90 -14.83
C ALA A 229 19.35 0.18 -13.73
N GLY A 230 18.47 0.89 -13.00
CA GLY A 230 17.64 0.31 -11.95
C GLY A 230 16.44 1.20 -11.62
N ILE A 231 15.35 0.59 -11.16
CA ILE A 231 14.07 1.28 -10.95
C ILE A 231 13.52 0.98 -9.56
N MET A 232 13.13 2.01 -8.82
CA MET A 232 12.30 1.87 -7.63
C MET A 232 11.05 2.73 -7.75
N THR A 233 9.88 2.21 -7.40
CA THR A 233 8.62 2.98 -7.50
C THR A 233 7.77 2.92 -6.24
N VAL A 234 7.05 4.01 -5.94
CA VAL A 234 6.06 4.04 -4.86
C VAL A 234 4.82 3.29 -5.30
N SER A 235 4.64 2.10 -4.71
CA SER A 235 3.61 1.11 -5.06
C SER A 235 3.68 0.55 -6.49
N GLU A 236 3.21 -0.67 -6.61
CA GLU A 236 3.14 -1.43 -7.85
C GLU A 236 2.16 -0.74 -8.82
N GLY A 237 2.66 -0.24 -9.96
CA GLY A 237 1.82 -0.31 -11.15
C GLY A 237 1.68 -1.79 -11.48
N ASN A 238 0.43 -2.28 -11.60
CA ASN A 238 -0.01 -3.65 -11.94
C ASN A 238 1.09 -4.50 -12.63
N LEU A 239 1.22 -5.81 -12.35
CA LEU A 239 2.25 -6.72 -12.92
C LEU A 239 2.50 -6.59 -14.44
N VAL A 240 1.50 -6.09 -15.18
CA VAL A 240 1.51 -5.86 -16.64
C VAL A 240 1.82 -4.40 -17.02
N SER A 241 2.24 -3.56 -16.08
CA SER A 241 2.58 -2.16 -16.36
C SER A 241 3.79 -2.08 -17.29
N HIS A 242 3.79 -1.07 -18.16
CA HIS A 242 4.85 -0.85 -19.15
C HIS A 242 6.25 -0.88 -18.51
N VAL A 243 6.37 -0.36 -17.29
CA VAL A 243 7.62 -0.35 -16.51
C VAL A 243 8.02 -1.74 -16.01
N GLN A 244 7.06 -2.57 -15.56
CA GLN A 244 7.35 -3.94 -15.14
C GLN A 244 7.74 -4.83 -16.32
N LEU A 245 7.03 -4.69 -17.46
CA LEU A 245 7.37 -5.38 -18.70
C LEU A 245 8.74 -4.96 -19.24
N LEU A 246 9.02 -3.65 -19.24
CA LEU A 246 10.33 -3.11 -19.61
C LEU A 246 11.42 -3.71 -18.72
N ALA A 247 11.25 -3.64 -17.40
CA ALA A 247 12.24 -4.11 -16.46
C ALA A 247 12.50 -5.62 -16.58
N ARG A 248 11.44 -6.42 -16.73
CA ARG A 248 11.54 -7.87 -16.90
C ARG A 248 12.19 -8.25 -18.23
N ASN A 249 11.80 -7.62 -19.33
CA ASN A 249 12.33 -7.95 -20.67
C ASN A 249 13.78 -7.55 -20.85
N LEU A 250 14.23 -6.49 -20.15
CA LEU A 250 15.59 -5.96 -20.25
C LEU A 250 16.48 -6.34 -19.05
N GLY A 251 15.97 -7.14 -18.10
CA GLY A 251 16.71 -7.55 -16.91
C GLY A 251 17.09 -6.40 -15.99
N ILE A 252 16.33 -5.31 -16.00
CA ILE A 252 16.56 -4.15 -15.14
C ILE A 252 16.12 -4.51 -13.72
N PRO A 253 17.01 -4.46 -12.71
CA PRO A 253 16.61 -4.67 -11.33
C PRO A 253 15.62 -3.61 -10.90
N ASN A 254 14.49 -4.05 -10.35
CA ASN A 254 13.50 -3.13 -9.82
C ASN A 254 12.93 -3.55 -8.47
N ALA A 255 12.42 -2.57 -7.72
CA ALA A 255 11.81 -2.76 -6.42
C ALA A 255 10.62 -1.81 -6.19
N ALA A 256 9.62 -2.26 -5.44
CA ALA A 256 8.59 -1.39 -4.88
C ALA A 256 9.05 -0.87 -3.51
N LEU A 257 8.61 0.34 -3.16
CA LEU A 257 8.85 0.95 -1.86
C LEU A 257 7.65 1.81 -1.41
N SER A 258 7.60 2.21 -0.14
CA SER A 258 6.57 3.14 0.36
C SER A 258 6.90 4.59 0.03
N TYR A 259 5.91 5.48 0.09
CA TYR A 259 6.15 6.91 -0.10
C TYR A 259 7.13 7.49 0.93
N ASP A 260 7.06 7.01 2.18
CA ASP A 260 8.01 7.40 3.24
C ASP A 260 9.43 6.93 2.93
N ASN A 261 9.61 5.73 2.35
CA ASN A 261 10.92 5.29 1.89
C ASN A 261 11.46 6.21 0.78
N LEU A 262 10.61 6.66 -0.17
CA LEU A 262 11.02 7.60 -1.21
C LEU A 262 11.52 8.90 -0.59
N LYS A 263 10.76 9.49 0.34
CA LYS A 263 11.16 10.70 1.08
C LYS A 263 12.48 10.49 1.83
N ALA A 264 12.64 9.35 2.51
CA ALA A 264 13.87 9.02 3.22
C ALA A 264 15.07 8.82 2.29
N LEU A 265 14.85 8.41 1.03
CA LEU A 265 15.91 8.22 0.05
C LEU A 265 16.33 9.51 -0.67
N LYS A 266 15.53 10.59 -0.61
CA LYS A 266 15.91 11.89 -1.20
C LYS A 266 17.27 12.40 -0.74
N LYS A 267 17.60 12.27 0.55
CA LYS A 267 18.91 12.66 1.12
C LYS A 267 20.09 11.86 0.56
N HIS A 268 19.81 10.77 -0.15
CA HIS A 268 20.79 9.94 -0.83
C HIS A 268 20.88 10.23 -2.34
N SER A 269 20.09 11.13 -2.92
CA SER A 269 20.17 11.41 -4.35
C SER A 269 21.51 12.04 -4.77
N ALA A 270 21.84 11.95 -6.07
CA ALA A 270 23.07 12.43 -6.72
C ALA A 270 24.37 11.75 -6.22
N LYS A 271 24.26 10.54 -5.67
CA LYS A 271 25.41 9.72 -5.25
C LYS A 271 25.41 8.39 -5.98
N MET A 272 26.60 7.83 -6.17
CA MET A 272 26.79 6.52 -6.79
C MET A 272 26.43 5.41 -5.81
N TYR A 273 25.59 4.47 -6.26
CA TYR A 273 25.19 3.32 -5.46
C TYR A 273 25.19 2.04 -6.26
N PHE A 274 25.40 0.95 -5.53
CA PHE A 274 25.14 -0.39 -6.01
C PHE A 274 23.74 -0.81 -5.55
N MET A 275 22.90 -1.21 -6.48
CA MET A 275 21.58 -1.78 -6.24
C MET A 275 21.62 -3.27 -6.53
N ARG A 276 21.09 -4.06 -5.61
CA ARG A 276 20.78 -5.47 -5.80
C ARG A 276 19.31 -5.68 -5.49
N SER A 277 18.58 -6.25 -6.45
CA SER A 277 17.20 -6.68 -6.25
C SER A 277 17.12 -8.20 -6.33
N LEU A 278 16.25 -8.79 -5.51
CA LEU A 278 15.94 -10.22 -5.48
C LEU A 278 14.44 -10.39 -5.27
N ILE A 279 13.83 -11.38 -5.92
CA ILE A 279 12.45 -11.79 -5.62
C ILE A 279 12.49 -12.58 -4.32
N LYS A 280 11.83 -12.08 -3.27
CA LYS A 280 11.71 -12.82 -2.00
C LYS A 280 10.59 -13.85 -2.14
N GLY A 281 10.94 -15.14 -2.06
CA GLY A 281 10.01 -16.27 -2.25
C GLY A 281 10.61 -17.52 -2.88
N MET A 282 11.89 -17.48 -3.27
CA MET A 282 12.73 -18.66 -3.55
C MET A 282 13.87 -18.74 -2.55
#